data_AF-E6PKS3-F1
#
_entry.id   AF-E6PKS3-F1
#
_cell.length_a   1.000
_cell.length_b   1.000
_cell.length_c   1.000
_cell.angle_alpha   90.00
_cell.angle_beta   90.00
_cell.angle_gamma   90.00
#
_symmetry.space_group_name_H-M   'P 1'
#
loop_
_entity.id
_entity.type
_entity.pdbx_description
1 polymer ?
#
loop_
_entity_poly.entity_id
_entity_poly.type
_entity_poly.pdbx_seq_one_letter_code
_entity_poly.pdbx_strand_id
1 'polypeptide(L)'
;MEKTATREVIHVGQLEIRYVKEADEAGQLGCFELRVPPNSNVPPPHSHSASEELVYVLEGTLRYSVGGEMRDLRPGEAMATPRGVVHAFSNPHAAMARALVINTPDIGSEYFHQVGAIINAGGPPDRAALLATMRRFGLEPVAPPETPQR
;
A
#
# COMPACT_ATOMS: atom_id res chain seq x y z
N MET A 1 -15.08 3.40 27.65
CA MET A 1 -15.70 2.50 26.66
C MET A 1 -15.75 3.28 25.36
N GLU A 2 -14.72 3.15 24.54
CA GLU A 2 -14.58 3.94 23.32
C GLU A 2 -15.57 3.39 22.30
N LYS A 3 -16.55 4.22 21.93
CA LYS A 3 -17.51 3.89 20.88
C LYS A 3 -16.69 3.59 19.63
N THR A 4 -16.75 2.35 19.11
CA THR A 4 -16.13 2.01 17.82
C THR A 4 -16.84 2.82 16.75
N ALA A 5 -16.35 4.03 16.49
CA ALA A 5 -16.70 4.76 15.28
C ALA A 5 -16.33 3.84 14.12
N THR A 6 -17.28 3.55 13.24
CA THR A 6 -17.01 2.87 11.98
C THR A 6 -15.98 3.69 11.23
N ARG A 7 -14.74 3.20 11.18
CA ARG A 7 -13.63 3.89 10.50
C ARG A 7 -13.87 3.83 8.99
N GLU A 8 -13.67 4.96 8.32
CA GLU A 8 -13.87 5.12 6.89
C GLU A 8 -13.06 4.10 6.09
N VAL A 9 -13.62 3.66 4.95
CA VAL A 9 -12.92 2.85 3.95
C VAL A 9 -12.63 3.71 2.73
N ILE A 10 -11.35 3.99 2.52
CA ILE A 10 -10.85 4.72 1.34
C ILE A 10 -10.66 3.71 0.22
N HIS A 11 -11.20 4.02 -0.96
CA HIS A 11 -11.09 3.17 -2.14
C HIS A 11 -10.08 3.74 -3.13
N VAL A 12 -9.10 2.93 -3.51
CA VAL A 12 -8.13 3.26 -4.59
C VAL A 12 -8.27 2.21 -5.67
N GLY A 13 -9.06 2.51 -6.70
CA GLY A 13 -9.52 1.49 -7.64
C GLY A 13 -10.29 0.40 -6.90
N GLN A 14 -9.76 -0.82 -6.94
CA GLN A 14 -10.36 -1.97 -6.23
C GLN A 14 -9.71 -2.25 -4.86
N LEU A 15 -8.69 -1.48 -4.46
CA LEU A 15 -8.10 -1.59 -3.14
C LEU A 15 -9.01 -0.94 -2.10
N GLU A 16 -9.13 -1.56 -0.93
CA GLU A 16 -9.76 -0.95 0.25
C GLU A 16 -8.67 -0.65 1.29
N ILE A 17 -8.63 0.59 1.76
CA ILE A 17 -7.73 1.07 2.81
C ILE A 17 -8.59 1.55 3.97
N ARG A 18 -8.37 0.98 5.15
CA ARG A 18 -9.06 1.38 6.38
C ARG A 18 -8.07 1.64 7.48
N TYR A 19 -7.89 2.90 7.85
CA TYR A 19 -7.02 3.26 8.96
C TYR A 19 -7.49 2.62 10.27
N VAL A 20 -6.57 1.96 10.96
CA VAL A 20 -6.74 1.43 12.32
C VAL A 20 -6.17 2.44 13.34
N LYS A 21 -5.18 3.21 12.94
CA LYS A 21 -4.61 4.31 13.71
C LYS A 21 -3.99 5.29 12.74
N GLU A 22 -4.52 6.51 12.71
CA GLU A 22 -3.80 7.63 12.10
C GLU A 22 -2.70 8.10 13.04
N ALA A 23 -1.65 8.69 12.47
CA ALA A 23 -0.60 9.29 13.28
C ALA A 23 -1.14 10.38 14.22
N ASP A 24 -0.41 10.59 15.31
CA ASP A 24 -0.58 11.77 16.15
C ASP A 24 -0.01 13.02 15.46
N GLU A 25 -0.05 14.17 16.14
CA GLU A 25 0.49 15.43 15.64
C GLU A 25 1.99 15.34 15.29
N ALA A 26 2.72 14.36 15.85
CA ALA A 26 4.13 14.13 15.57
C ALA A 26 4.36 13.24 14.33
N GLY A 27 3.29 12.71 13.69
CA GLY A 27 3.37 11.97 12.43
C GLY A 27 4.02 10.58 12.53
N GLN A 28 4.17 10.03 13.74
CA GLN A 28 5.15 8.95 13.97
C GLN A 28 4.70 7.57 13.49
N LEU A 29 3.44 7.19 13.70
CA LEU A 29 2.96 5.84 13.37
C LEU A 29 1.57 5.88 12.77
N GLY A 30 1.47 5.38 11.54
CA GLY A 30 0.23 5.06 10.87
C GLY A 30 0.05 3.56 10.81
N CYS A 31 -1.19 3.10 10.98
CA CYS A 31 -1.54 1.71 10.81
C CYS A 31 -2.89 1.62 10.10
N PHE A 32 -2.95 0.88 9.01
CA PHE A 32 -4.17 0.65 8.25
C PHE A 32 -4.28 -0.80 7.81
N GLU A 33 -5.52 -1.26 7.67
CA GLU A 33 -5.80 -2.49 6.95
C GLU A 33 -5.85 -2.21 5.46
N LEU A 34 -5.13 -3.01 4.69
CA LEU A 34 -5.16 -3.07 3.25
C LEU A 34 -5.87 -4.34 2.79
N ARG A 35 -6.80 -4.21 1.86
CA ARG A 35 -7.41 -5.34 1.16
C ARG A 35 -7.07 -5.29 -0.32
N VAL A 36 -6.50 -6.39 -0.80
CA VAL A 36 -6.03 -6.55 -2.17
C VAL A 36 -6.87 -7.62 -2.85
N PRO A 37 -7.70 -7.28 -3.85
CA PRO A 37 -8.52 -8.24 -4.57
C PRO A 37 -7.72 -9.32 -5.29
N PRO A 38 -8.34 -10.45 -5.64
CA PRO A 38 -7.72 -11.47 -6.49
C PRO A 38 -7.16 -10.90 -7.79
N ASN A 39 -6.09 -11.50 -8.30
CA ASN A 39 -5.43 -11.16 -9.56
C ASN A 39 -5.00 -9.68 -9.70
N SER A 40 -4.71 -9.01 -8.59
CA SER A 40 -4.30 -7.61 -8.56
C SER A 40 -2.78 -7.45 -8.64
N ASN A 41 -2.31 -6.42 -9.35
CA ASN A 41 -0.90 -6.04 -9.40
C ASN A 41 -0.72 -4.56 -9.05
N VAL A 42 -1.11 -4.22 -7.81
CA VAL A 42 -1.15 -2.85 -7.31
C VAL A 42 -0.77 -2.83 -5.82
N PRO A 43 -0.12 -1.74 -5.34
CA PRO A 43 0.42 -0.61 -6.09
C PRO A 43 1.65 -0.94 -6.98
N PRO A 44 2.03 -0.07 -7.93
CA PRO A 44 3.28 -0.23 -8.67
C PRO A 44 4.51 -0.20 -7.75
N PRO A 45 5.66 -0.72 -8.19
CA PRO A 45 6.89 -0.66 -7.41
C PRO A 45 7.26 0.76 -7.02
N HIS A 46 7.62 0.96 -5.75
CA HIS A 46 8.00 2.27 -5.22
C HIS A 46 8.87 2.12 -3.98
N SER A 47 9.50 3.22 -3.54
CA SER A 47 10.16 3.31 -2.25
C SER A 47 9.62 4.49 -1.45
N HIS A 48 9.82 4.49 -0.13
CA HIS A 48 9.48 5.61 0.74
C HIS A 48 10.76 6.36 1.12
N SER A 49 10.77 7.68 0.97
CA SER A 49 11.94 8.52 1.26
C SER A 49 12.21 8.65 2.76
N ALA A 50 11.17 8.56 3.59
CA ALA A 50 11.25 8.73 5.04
C ALA A 50 10.71 7.51 5.82
N SER A 51 9.65 6.88 5.32
CA SER A 51 8.96 5.80 6.05
C SER A 51 9.67 4.46 5.93
N GLU A 52 9.65 3.71 7.02
CA GLU A 52 9.75 2.26 7.00
C GLU A 52 8.33 1.68 6.93
N GLU A 53 8.19 0.48 6.37
CA GLU A 53 6.91 -0.20 6.26
C GLU A 53 6.99 -1.61 6.85
N LEU A 54 5.99 -2.01 7.61
CA LEU A 54 5.79 -3.41 8.00
C LEU A 54 4.45 -3.90 7.47
N VAL A 55 4.49 -5.03 6.77
CA VAL A 55 3.29 -5.72 6.28
C VAL A 55 3.09 -6.98 7.10
N TYR A 56 1.91 -7.16 7.67
CA TYR A 56 1.50 -8.34 8.44
C TYR A 56 0.19 -8.90 7.88
N VAL A 57 0.20 -10.13 7.36
CA VAL A 57 -0.97 -10.70 6.70
C VAL A 57 -1.98 -11.24 7.74
N LEU A 58 -3.24 -10.84 7.57
CA LEU A 58 -4.38 -11.24 8.40
C LEU A 58 -5.23 -12.34 7.75
N GLU A 59 -5.37 -12.31 6.42
CA GLU A 59 -6.22 -13.23 5.67
C GLU A 59 -5.70 -13.40 4.24
N GLY A 60 -5.91 -14.57 3.64
CA GLY A 60 -5.49 -14.85 2.26
C GLY A 60 -3.99 -15.00 2.10
N THR A 61 -3.47 -14.66 0.91
CA THR A 61 -2.04 -14.70 0.62
C THR A 61 -1.66 -13.47 -0.17
N LEU A 62 -0.66 -12.73 0.30
CA LEU A 62 -0.20 -11.50 -0.32
C LEU A 62 1.22 -11.71 -0.83
N ARG A 63 1.43 -11.50 -2.13
CA ARG A 63 2.77 -11.50 -2.71
C ARG A 63 3.41 -10.14 -2.45
N TYR A 64 4.54 -10.14 -1.75
CA TYR A 64 5.29 -8.94 -1.44
C TYR A 64 6.73 -9.09 -1.89
N SER A 65 7.24 -8.06 -2.56
CA SER A 65 8.65 -7.99 -2.95
C SER A 65 9.32 -6.81 -2.29
N VAL A 66 10.52 -6.99 -1.74
CA VAL A 66 11.33 -5.97 -1.08
C VAL A 66 12.79 -6.18 -1.44
N GLY A 67 13.44 -5.17 -2.04
CA GLY A 67 14.89 -5.21 -2.28
C GLY A 67 15.39 -6.40 -3.11
N GLY A 68 14.53 -6.99 -3.95
CA GLY A 68 14.84 -8.16 -4.79
C GLY A 68 14.42 -9.51 -4.18
N GLU A 69 14.06 -9.56 -2.90
CA GLU A 69 13.39 -10.72 -2.31
C GLU A 69 11.89 -10.68 -2.66
N MET A 70 11.29 -11.82 -2.98
CA MET A 70 9.86 -11.95 -3.23
C MET A 70 9.29 -13.13 -2.47
N ARG A 71 8.20 -12.91 -1.75
CA ARG A 71 7.53 -13.93 -0.92
C ARG A 71 6.02 -13.85 -1.04
N ASP A 72 5.38 -15.01 -0.95
CA ASP A 72 3.94 -15.14 -0.73
C ASP A 72 3.71 -15.24 0.78
N LEU A 73 3.27 -14.14 1.40
CA LEU A 73 3.01 -14.05 2.83
C LEU A 73 1.61 -14.59 3.17
N ARG A 74 1.53 -15.50 4.13
CA ARG A 74 0.30 -16.13 4.65
C ARG A 74 -0.12 -15.53 6.00
N PRO A 75 -1.34 -15.81 6.49
CA PRO A 75 -1.80 -15.24 7.75
C PRO A 75 -0.83 -15.53 8.90
N GLY A 76 -0.45 -14.49 9.63
CA GLY A 76 0.54 -14.56 10.69
C GLY A 76 1.98 -14.24 10.27
N GLU A 77 2.25 -14.18 8.97
CA GLU A 77 3.57 -13.83 8.43
C GLU A 77 3.70 -12.33 8.17
N ALA A 78 4.94 -11.86 8.26
CA ALA A 78 5.28 -10.47 8.06
C ALA A 78 6.56 -10.28 7.26
N MET A 79 6.70 -9.09 6.69
CA MET A 79 7.92 -8.63 6.04
C MET A 79 8.02 -7.11 6.18
N ALA A 80 9.23 -6.64 6.46
CA ALA A 80 9.51 -5.22 6.62
C ALA A 80 10.24 -4.68 5.40
N THR A 81 9.93 -3.44 5.04
CA THR A 81 10.64 -2.66 4.04
C THR A 81 11.39 -1.52 4.72
N PRO A 82 12.74 -1.57 4.69
CA PRO A 82 13.56 -0.46 5.12
C PRO A 82 13.34 0.78 4.25
N ARG A 83 13.58 1.95 4.83
CA ARG A 83 13.53 3.24 4.12
C ARG A 83 14.36 3.21 2.84
N GLY A 84 13.81 3.78 1.77
CA GLY A 84 14.47 3.89 0.46
C GLY A 84 14.55 2.59 -0.33
N VAL A 85 14.14 1.44 0.25
CA VAL A 85 14.13 0.17 -0.45
C VAL A 85 12.87 0.05 -1.31
N VAL A 86 13.06 -0.36 -2.56
CA VAL A 86 11.97 -0.58 -3.49
C VAL A 86 11.17 -1.81 -3.08
N HIS A 87 9.85 -1.66 -3.00
CA HIS A 87 8.91 -2.73 -2.73
C HIS A 87 7.68 -2.65 -3.62
N ALA A 88 6.94 -3.75 -3.69
CA ALA A 88 5.69 -3.85 -4.43
C ALA A 88 4.80 -4.95 -3.85
N PHE A 89 3.48 -4.78 -4.02
CA PHE A 89 2.48 -5.77 -3.66
C PHE A 89 1.80 -6.32 -4.91
N SER A 90 1.42 -7.58 -4.84
CA SER A 90 0.46 -8.17 -5.77
C SER A 90 -0.35 -9.25 -5.06
N ASN A 91 -1.51 -9.56 -5.62
CA ASN A 91 -2.27 -10.73 -5.23
C ASN A 91 -2.54 -11.56 -6.49
N PRO A 92 -1.60 -12.43 -6.90
CA PRO A 92 -1.80 -13.34 -8.04
C PRO A 92 -2.69 -14.54 -7.70
N HIS A 93 -3.33 -14.54 -6.53
CA HIS A 93 -4.10 -15.66 -6.02
C HIS A 93 -5.61 -15.44 -6.24
N ALA A 94 -6.39 -16.52 -6.11
CA ALA A 94 -7.82 -16.51 -6.36
C ALA A 94 -8.67 -15.89 -5.22
N ALA A 95 -8.10 -15.78 -4.02
CA ALA A 95 -8.77 -15.22 -2.85
C ALA A 95 -8.24 -13.81 -2.55
N MET A 96 -9.10 -12.97 -1.96
CA MET A 96 -8.70 -11.65 -1.47
C MET A 96 -7.64 -11.79 -0.36
N ALA A 97 -6.66 -10.88 -0.33
CA ALA A 97 -5.65 -10.81 0.71
C ALA A 97 -5.87 -9.60 1.62
N ARG A 98 -5.84 -9.80 2.94
CA ARG A 98 -5.93 -8.72 3.94
C ARG A 98 -4.65 -8.64 4.72
N ALA A 99 -4.10 -7.44 4.88
CA ALA A 99 -2.92 -7.21 5.70
C ALA A 99 -3.08 -5.95 6.55
N LEU A 100 -2.40 -5.91 7.69
CA LEU A 100 -2.05 -4.66 8.35
C LEU A 100 -0.79 -4.11 7.70
N VAL A 101 -0.81 -2.82 7.39
CA VAL A 101 0.35 -2.06 6.95
C VAL A 101 0.62 -1.01 8.00
N ILE A 102 1.86 -0.93 8.45
CA ILE A 102 2.33 0.02 9.44
C ILE A 102 3.42 0.85 8.81
N ASN A 103 3.28 2.18 8.82
CA ASN A 103 4.31 3.10 8.35
C ASN A 103 4.84 3.96 9.49
N THR A 104 6.16 4.11 9.53
CA THR A 104 6.85 4.97 10.51
C THR A 104 7.94 5.80 9.83
N PRO A 105 7.79 7.14 9.69
CA PRO A 105 6.57 7.92 9.94
C PRO A 105 5.39 7.51 9.04
N ASP A 106 4.17 7.89 9.44
CA ASP A 106 2.96 7.67 8.63
C ASP A 106 3.02 8.45 7.31
N ILE A 107 2.46 7.87 6.25
CA ILE A 107 2.26 8.55 4.96
C ILE A 107 0.94 9.34 4.92
N GLY A 108 0.02 9.04 5.86
CA GLY A 108 -1.24 9.75 6.08
C GLY A 108 -2.37 9.33 5.14
N SER A 109 -3.60 9.35 5.66
CA SER A 109 -4.83 8.97 4.93
C SER A 109 -5.08 9.83 3.69
N GLU A 110 -4.70 11.10 3.75
CA GLU A 110 -4.82 12.07 2.65
C GLU A 110 -4.10 11.61 1.37
N TYR A 111 -2.99 10.88 1.50
CA TYR A 111 -2.32 10.26 0.34
C TYR A 111 -3.29 9.36 -0.44
N PHE A 112 -4.00 8.48 0.27
CA PHE A 112 -4.93 7.54 -0.34
C PHE A 112 -6.18 8.22 -0.89
N HIS A 113 -6.68 9.28 -0.24
CA HIS A 113 -7.78 10.07 -0.78
C HIS A 113 -7.42 10.71 -2.12
N GLN A 114 -6.22 11.31 -2.21
CA GLN A 114 -5.79 11.98 -3.44
C GLN A 114 -5.47 11.00 -4.57
N VAL A 115 -4.80 9.88 -4.25
CA VAL A 115 -4.58 8.82 -5.24
C VAL A 115 -5.91 8.21 -5.68
N GLY A 116 -6.83 7.96 -4.74
CA GLY A 116 -8.17 7.46 -5.02
C GLY A 116 -8.95 8.39 -5.95
N ALA A 117 -8.91 9.71 -5.72
CA ALA A 117 -9.55 10.68 -6.59
C ALA A 117 -9.03 10.62 -8.04
N ILE A 118 -7.72 10.40 -8.22
CA ILE A 118 -7.10 10.28 -9.55
C ILE A 118 -7.48 8.96 -10.22
N ILE A 119 -7.36 7.83 -9.50
CA ILE A 119 -7.61 6.49 -10.04
C ILE A 119 -9.09 6.26 -10.34
N ASN A 120 -9.98 6.81 -9.51
CA ASN A 120 -11.42 6.58 -9.62
C ASN A 120 -12.15 7.61 -10.51
N ALA A 121 -11.42 8.54 -11.14
CA ALA A 121 -12.01 9.61 -11.97
C ALA A 121 -12.73 9.11 -13.24
N GLY A 122 -12.56 7.84 -13.61
CA GLY A 122 -13.12 7.23 -14.81
C GLY A 122 -12.20 7.40 -16.02
N GLY A 123 -12.00 6.31 -16.77
CA GLY A 123 -11.03 6.26 -17.87
C GLY A 123 -9.58 6.03 -17.40
N PRO A 124 -8.60 6.11 -18.30
CA PRO A 124 -7.19 5.96 -17.94
C PRO A 124 -6.74 7.04 -16.93
N PRO A 125 -6.05 6.68 -15.84
CA PRO A 125 -5.60 7.67 -14.85
C PRO A 125 -4.65 8.70 -15.44
N ASP A 126 -4.73 9.95 -14.96
CA ASP A 126 -3.69 10.96 -15.22
C ASP A 126 -2.38 10.52 -14.54
N ARG A 127 -1.50 9.94 -15.35
CA ARG A 127 -0.20 9.44 -14.90
C ARG A 127 0.69 10.54 -14.34
N ALA A 128 0.64 11.75 -14.89
CA ALA A 128 1.49 12.85 -14.41
C ALA A 128 1.03 13.30 -13.03
N ALA A 129 -0.28 13.49 -12.83
CA ALA A 129 -0.86 13.84 -11.54
C ALA A 129 -0.62 12.75 -10.47
N LEU A 130 -0.71 11.48 -10.85
CA LEU A 130 -0.44 10.34 -9.95
C LEU A 130 1.01 10.36 -9.46
N LEU A 131 1.98 10.45 -10.38
CA LEU A 131 3.41 10.47 -10.04
C LEU A 131 3.76 11.70 -9.19
N ALA A 132 3.19 12.86 -9.50
CA ALA A 132 3.39 14.08 -8.71
C ALA A 132 2.83 13.93 -7.28
N THR A 133 1.68 13.28 -7.14
CA THR A 133 1.06 13.01 -5.83
C THR A 133 1.91 12.05 -5.02
N MET A 134 2.35 10.92 -5.59
CA MET A 134 3.26 9.99 -4.91
C MET A 134 4.49 10.70 -4.33
N ARG A 135 5.18 11.52 -5.14
CA ARG A 135 6.38 12.23 -4.70
C ARG A 135 6.12 13.25 -3.60
N ARG A 136 4.99 13.97 -3.65
CA ARG A 136 4.60 14.93 -2.60
C ARG A 136 4.46 14.28 -1.23
N PHE A 137 4.02 13.03 -1.18
CA PHE A 137 3.90 12.24 0.05
C PHE A 137 5.16 11.41 0.36
N GLY A 138 6.26 11.61 -0.38
CA GLY A 138 7.52 10.93 -0.13
C GLY A 138 7.63 9.52 -0.70
N LEU A 139 6.74 9.14 -1.63
CA LEU A 139 6.84 7.88 -2.37
C LEU A 139 7.53 8.13 -3.72
N GLU A 140 8.64 7.45 -3.99
CA GLU A 140 9.30 7.49 -5.30
C GLU A 140 8.88 6.28 -6.14
N PRO A 141 8.10 6.48 -7.22
CA PRO A 141 7.67 5.39 -8.09
C PRO A 141 8.84 4.88 -8.92
N VAL A 142 9.00 3.56 -9.01
CA VAL A 142 10.01 2.93 -9.85
C VAL A 142 9.32 2.29 -11.04
N ALA A 143 9.93 2.40 -12.22
CA ALA A 143 9.44 1.66 -13.38
C ALA A 143 9.40 0.16 -13.02
N PRO A 144 8.36 -0.58 -13.40
CA PRO A 144 8.37 -2.02 -13.25
C PRO A 144 9.65 -2.58 -13.88
N PRO A 145 10.32 -3.56 -13.24
CA PRO A 145 11.42 -4.24 -13.90
C PRO A 145 10.89 -4.79 -15.24
N GLU A 146 11.69 -4.67 -16.31
CA GLU A 146 11.34 -5.27 -17.59
C GLU A 146 11.04 -6.75 -17.35
N THR A 147 9.84 -7.20 -17.71
CA THR A 147 9.51 -8.61 -17.61
C THR A 147 10.48 -9.35 -18.55
N PRO A 148 11.28 -10.32 -18.08
CA PRO A 148 12.06 -11.14 -19.00
C PRO A 148 11.06 -11.78 -19.97
N GLN A 149 11.24 -11.55 -21.28
CA GLN A 149 10.53 -12.30 -22.29
C GLN A 149 10.90 -13.78 -22.05
N ARG A 150 9.93 -14.56 -21.54
CA ARG A 150 10.01 -16.01 -21.51
C ARG A 150 9.55 -16.57 -22.84
#